data_AF-A0A918Z6N2-F1
#
_entry.id   AF-A0A918Z6N2-F1
#
_cell.length_a   1.000
_cell.length_b   1.000
_cell.length_c   1.000
_cell.angle_alpha   90.00
_cell.angle_beta   90.00
_cell.angle_gamma   90.00
#
_symmetry.space_group_name_H-M   'P 1'
#
loop_
_entity.id
_entity.type
_entity.pdbx_description
1 polymer ?
#
loop_
_entity_poly.entity_id
_entity_poly.type
_entity_poly.pdbx_seq_one_letter_code
_entity_poly.pdbx_strand_id
1 'polypeptide(L)' 'MEQWPLIEADLHEVYGIDVGTGVLRGRSWRWLKIRIPGLLSTESRLVRHFAPADDRGRSSLTERLRDRSGR' A
#
# COMPACT_ATOMS: atom_id res chain seq x y z
N MET A 1 -4.91 -4.41 14.60
CA MET A 1 -5.55 -4.62 13.27
C MET A 1 -5.53 -3.32 12.46
N GLU A 2 -4.42 -2.60 12.41
CA GLU A 2 -4.39 -1.22 11.89
C GLU A 2 -4.45 -1.13 10.36
N GLN A 3 -4.02 -2.19 9.67
CA GLN A 3 -3.85 -2.19 8.22
C GLN A 3 -5.06 -2.74 7.46
N TRP A 4 -6.10 -3.17 8.18
CA TRP A 4 -7.31 -3.72 7.58
C TRP A 4 -8.02 -2.74 6.62
N PRO A 5 -8.12 -1.43 6.90
CA PRO A 5 -8.70 -0.47 5.96
C PRO A 5 -7.93 -0.36 4.64
N LEU A 6 -6.59 -0.51 4.66
CA LEU A 6 -5.79 -0.53 3.43
C LEU A 6 -6.08 -1.79 2.61
N ILE A 7 -6.22 -2.94 3.28
CA ILE A 7 -6.58 -4.21 2.64
C ILE A 7 -7.97 -4.10 2.01
N GLU A 8 -8.97 -3.57 2.72
CA GLU A 8 -10.33 -3.41 2.18
C GLU A 8 -10.36 -2.48 0.97
N ALA A 9 -9.68 -1.33 1.05
CA ALA A 9 -9.59 -0.40 -0.07
C ALA A 9 -8.92 -1.02 -1.30
N ASP A 10 -7.80 -1.73 -1.11
CA ASP A 10 -7.06 -2.32 -2.23
C ASP A 10 -7.75 -3.59 -2.77
N LEU A 11 -8.49 -4.35 -1.96
CA LEU A 11 -9.37 -5.43 -2.44
C LEU A 11 -10.44 -4.88 -3.39
N HIS A 12 -11.03 -3.74 -3.05
CA HIS A 12 -12.03 -3.09 -3.89
C HIS A 12 -11.38 -2.56 -5.17
N GLU A 13 -10.28 -1.81 -5.07
CA GLU A 13 -9.64 -1.19 -6.24
C GLU A 13 -9.02 -2.21 -7.21
N VAL A 14 -8.29 -3.20 -6.70
CA VAL A 14 -7.53 -4.14 -7.54
C VAL A 14 -8.41 -5.27 -8.07
N TYR A 15 -9.37 -5.74 -7.28
CA TYR A 15 -10.16 -6.94 -7.61
C TYR A 15 -11.67 -6.68 -7.73
N GLY A 16 -12.17 -5.47 -7.46
CA GLY A 16 -13.60 -5.20 -7.41
C GLY A 16 -14.32 -5.87 -6.23
N ILE A 17 -13.57 -6.24 -5.19
CA ILE A 17 -14.12 -6.96 -4.02
C ILE A 17 -14.47 -5.95 -2.93
N ASP A 18 -15.75 -5.62 -2.82
CA ASP A 18 -16.27 -4.86 -1.68
C ASP A 18 -16.61 -5.80 -0.52
N VAL A 19 -15.81 -5.74 0.54
CA VAL A 19 -15.97 -6.55 1.77
C VAL A 19 -17.24 -6.17 2.53
N GLY A 20 -17.70 -4.91 2.42
CA GLY A 20 -18.90 -4.39 3.08
C GLY A 20 -20.21 -5.04 2.61
N THR A 21 -20.21 -5.63 1.41
CA THR A 21 -21.35 -6.37 0.85
C THR A 21 -21.66 -7.69 1.57
N GLY A 22 -20.78 -8.15 2.46
CA GLY A 22 -20.91 -9.43 3.14
C GLY A 22 -20.35 -10.63 2.36
N VAL A 23 -19.64 -10.39 1.26
CA VAL A 23 -18.99 -11.43 0.42
C VAL A 23 -18.18 -12.46 1.21
N LEU A 24 -17.56 -12.05 2.32
CA LEU A 24 -16.76 -12.94 3.17
C LEU A 24 -17.59 -14.02 3.89
N ARG A 25 -18.90 -13.83 4.06
CA ARG A 25 -19.78 -14.85 4.66
C ARG A 25 -19.96 -16.08 3.78
N GLY A 26 -19.84 -15.90 2.46
CA GLY A 26 -20.00 -16.99 1.47
C GLY A 26 -18.69 -17.58 0.97
N ARG A 27 -17.54 -17.16 1.51
CA ARG A 27 -16.21 -17.57 1.04
C ARG A 27 -15.38 -18.10 2.20
N SER A 28 -14.51 -19.06 1.90
CA SER A 28 -13.59 -19.60 2.91
C SER A 28 -12.51 -18.57 3.28
N TRP A 29 -11.97 -18.66 4.49
CA TRP A 29 -10.81 -17.84 4.88
C TRP A 29 -9.63 -18.01 3.91
N ARG A 30 -9.41 -19.23 3.39
CA ARG A 30 -8.38 -19.49 2.37
C ARG A 30 -8.57 -18.64 1.12
N TRP A 31 -9.81 -18.39 0.70
CA TRP A 31 -10.11 -17.56 -0.47
C TRP A 31 -9.60 -16.12 -0.31
N LEU A 32 -9.79 -15.53 0.88
CA LEU A 32 -9.28 -14.21 1.19
C LEU A 32 -7.75 -14.22 1.39
N LYS A 33 -7.24 -15.21 2.13
CA LYS A 33 -5.81 -15.32 2.46
C LYS A 33 -4.90 -15.33 1.22
N ILE A 34 -5.30 -15.98 0.13
CA ILE A 34 -4.48 -16.04 -1.09
C ILE A 34 -4.48 -14.73 -1.90
N ARG A 35 -5.45 -13.84 -1.67
CA ARG A 35 -5.56 -12.55 -2.38
C ARG A 35 -4.72 -11.46 -1.73
N ILE A 36 -4.56 -11.50 -0.41
CA ILE A 36 -3.76 -10.52 0.34
C ILE A 36 -2.30 -10.42 -0.16
N PRO A 37 -1.56 -11.53 -0.41
CA PRO A 37 -0.23 -11.45 -1.03
C PRO A 37 -0.23 -10.87 -2.44
N GLY A 38 -1.32 -11.05 -3.18
CA GLY A 38 -1.50 -10.44 -4.49
C GLY A 38 -1.50 -8.91 -4.41
N LEU A 39 -2.13 -8.33 -3.38
CA LEU A 39 -2.11 -6.88 -3.14
C LEU A 39 -0.69 -6.34 -2.91
N LEU A 40 0.18 -7.14 -2.30
CA LEU A 40 1.59 -6.80 -2.07
C LEU A 40 2.46 -6.93 -3.33
N SER A 41 1.94 -7.56 -4.38
CA SER A 41 2.64 -7.77 -5.65
C SER A 41 2.21 -6.75 -6.73
N THR A 42 1.41 -5.76 -6.34
CA THR A 42 0.89 -4.70 -7.21
C THR A 42 1.22 -3.33 -6.64
N GLU A 43 1.21 -2.28 -7.47
CA GLU A 43 1.30 -0.90 -7.00
C GLU A 43 0.03 -0.53 -6.22
N SER A 44 0.05 -0.69 -4.90
CA SER A 44 -1.12 -0.52 -4.01
C SER A 44 -0.80 0.34 -2.80
N ARG A 45 -1.83 0.77 -2.06
CA ARG A 45 -1.64 1.51 -0.80
C ARG A 45 -0.93 0.64 0.23
N LEU A 46 -1.27 -0.64 0.25
CA LEU A 46 -0.65 -1.63 1.11
C LEU A 46 0.85 -1.74 0.83
N VAL A 47 1.28 -1.77 -0.43
CA VAL A 47 2.71 -1.78 -0.79
C VAL A 47 3.40 -0.49 -0.36
N ARG A 48 2.83 0.69 -0.64
CA ARG A 48 3.44 1.97 -0.23
C ARG A 48 3.56 2.10 1.29
N HIS A 49 2.61 1.53 2.03
CA HIS A 49 2.64 1.54 3.49
C HIS A 49 3.78 0.68 4.04
N PHE A 50 3.99 -0.52 3.50
CA PHE A 50 5.02 -1.45 3.98
C PHE A 50 6.40 -1.27 3.33
N ALA A 51 6.46 -0.63 2.17
CA ALA A 51 7.68 -0.27 1.45
C ALA A 51 7.67 1.24 1.14
N PRO A 52 7.71 2.11 2.16
CA PRO A 52 7.82 3.54 1.93
C PRO A 52 9.12 3.84 1.17
N ALA A 53 9.05 4.72 0.17
CA ALA A 53 10.23 5.15 -0.55
C ALA A 53 11.26 5.72 0.45
N ASP A 54 12.51 5.28 0.38
CA ASP A 54 13.56 5.76 1.28
C ASP A 54 13.83 7.25 0.98
N ASP A 55 13.19 8.14 1.75
CA ASP A 55 13.30 9.60 1.60
C ASP A 55 14.73 10.13 1.88
N ARG A 56 15.64 9.26 2.32
CA ARG A 56 17.07 9.57 2.49
C ARG A 56 17.73 10.10 1.21
N GLY A 57 17.23 9.75 0.03
CA GLY A 57 17.73 10.29 -1.24
C GLY A 57 17.27 11.73 -1.54
N ARG A 58 16.04 12.08 -1.14
CA ARG A 58 15.43 13.39 -1.46
C ARG A 58 16.02 14.50 -0.60
N SER A 59 16.20 14.23 0.70
CA SER A 59 16.74 15.21 1.66
C SER A 59 18.17 15.63 1.32
N SER A 60 19.04 14.70 0.89
CA SER A 60 20.44 15.02 0.60
C SER A 60 20.64 15.85 -0.69
N LEU A 61 19.68 15.78 -1.63
CA LEU A 61 19.75 16.53 -2.88
C LEU A 61 19.24 17.97 -2.69
N THR A 62 18.17 18.14 -1.89
CA THR A 62 17.69 19.47 -1.48
C THR A 62 18.70 20.23 -0.61
N GLU A 63 19.43 19.55 0.27
CA GLU A 63 20.50 20.16 1.08
C GLU A 63 21.65 20.69 0.20
N ARG A 64 22.11 19.87 -0.76
CA ARG A 64 23.24 20.19 -1.67
C ARG A 64 22.94 21.27 -2.71
N LEU A 65 21.66 21.55 -2.99
CA LEU A 65 21.25 22.63 -3.88
C LEU A 65 21.13 23.96 -3.13
N ARG A 66 20.73 23.92 -1.85
CA ARG A 66 20.69 25.09 -0.98
C ARG A 66 22.11 25.61 -0.67
N ASP A 67 23.06 24.71 -0.45
CA ASP A 67 24.46 25.05 -0.14
C ASP A 67 25.25 25.63 -1.34
N ARG A 68 24.77 25.39 -2.56
CA ARG A 68 25.39 25.90 -3.80
C ARG A 68 24.91 27.28 -4.24
N SER A 69 23.78 27.74 -3.70
CA SER A 69 23.19 29.04 -4.06
C SER A 69 23.62 30.18 -3.11
N GLY A 70 24.50 29.89 -2.14
CA GLY A 70 24.99 30.85 -1.13
C GLY A 70 26.44 31.30 -1.31
N ARG A 71 27.06 31.09 -2.48
CA ARG A 71 28.39 31.64 -2.83
C ARG A 71 28.29 32.68 -3.91
#